data_AF-A0A963VEW9-F1
#
_entry.id   AF-A0A963VEW9-F1
#
_cell.length_a   1.000
_cell.length_b   1.000
_cell.length_c   1.000
_cell.angle_alpha   90.00
_cell.angle_beta   90.00
_cell.angle_gamma   90.00
#
_symmetry.space_group_name_H-M   'P 1'
#
loop_
_entity.id
_entity.type
_entity.pdbx_description
1 polymer ?
#
loop_
_entity_poly.entity_id
_entity_poly.type
_entity_poly.pdbx_seq_one_letter_code
_entity_poly.pdbx_strand_id
1 'polypeptide(L)'
;MKTLMIPLVVAAALGGTPALADAKGCPPGLAKKSVPCVPPGQAGKGWHRGDYVGDRDYHRIRHHDRYGLPPLGPGQRYLIVDGTILVVDEDTYTIVTVLRAVSAILD
;
A
#
# COMPACT_ATOMS: atom_id res chain seq x y z
N MET A 1 -11.86 62.03 42.51
CA MET A 1 -12.90 62.09 41.46
C MET A 1 -12.76 60.84 40.62
N LYS A 2 -13.84 60.05 40.47
CA LYS A 2 -14.10 59.03 39.44
C LYS A 2 -12.96 58.02 39.16
N THR A 3 -13.08 56.72 39.41
CA THR A 3 -14.10 55.82 38.87
C THR A 3 -14.05 54.47 39.58
N LEU A 4 -15.24 53.87 39.77
CA LEU A 4 -15.44 52.48 40.18
C LEU A 4 -14.68 51.50 39.26
N MET A 5 -14.06 50.49 39.85
CA MET A 5 -13.64 49.28 39.13
C MET A 5 -14.23 48.04 39.82
N ILE A 6 -15.03 47.33 39.02
CA ILE A 6 -15.76 46.09 39.31
C ILE A 6 -14.77 44.91 39.32
N PRO A 7 -14.81 43.98 40.29
CA PRO A 7 -14.07 42.73 40.16
C PRO A 7 -14.90 41.73 39.33
N LEU A 8 -14.50 41.50 38.08
CA LEU A 8 -15.01 40.38 37.30
C LEU A 8 -14.26 39.12 37.72
N VAL A 9 -14.96 38.24 38.44
CA VAL A 9 -14.53 36.89 38.78
C VAL A 9 -14.41 36.07 37.48
N VAL A 10 -13.19 35.72 37.08
CA VAL A 10 -12.94 34.76 36.00
C VAL A 10 -12.64 33.40 36.63
N ALA A 11 -13.62 32.52 36.56
CA ALA A 11 -13.46 31.09 36.83
C ALA A 11 -13.32 30.35 35.48
N ALA A 12 -12.14 29.76 35.23
CA ALA A 12 -11.92 28.67 34.28
C ALA A 12 -10.52 28.10 34.59
N ALA A 13 -10.40 27.14 35.50
CA ALA A 13 -10.46 25.71 35.22
C ALA A 13 -9.31 25.22 34.29
N LEU A 14 -8.33 24.56 34.91
CA LEU A 14 -7.61 23.36 34.44
C LEU A 14 -6.95 23.48 33.05
N GLY A 15 -5.63 23.60 32.94
CA GLY A 15 -4.71 22.52 33.32
C GLY A 15 -4.71 21.42 32.26
N GLY A 16 -3.68 21.39 31.40
CA GLY A 16 -3.32 20.23 30.57
C GLY A 16 -3.42 20.44 29.06
N THR A 17 -2.28 20.65 28.42
CA THR A 17 -2.07 20.35 27.00
C THR A 17 -2.10 18.84 26.79
N PRO A 18 -2.84 18.30 25.81
CA PRO A 18 -2.44 17.05 25.17
C PRO A 18 -1.64 17.40 23.92
N ALA A 19 -0.34 17.59 24.11
CA ALA A 19 0.61 17.15 23.10
C ALA A 19 0.82 15.65 23.33
N LEU A 20 0.40 14.80 22.39
CA LEU A 20 0.85 13.42 22.12
C LEU A 20 0.04 12.99 20.88
N ALA A 21 0.60 13.07 19.68
CA ALA A 21 1.60 12.16 19.11
C ALA A 21 0.93 11.26 18.07
N ASP A 22 1.51 11.33 16.88
CA ASP A 22 1.37 10.47 15.72
C ASP A 22 1.03 9.00 16.06
N ALA A 23 -0.03 8.48 15.45
CA ALA A 23 -0.13 7.05 15.20
C ALA A 23 -0.88 6.86 13.88
N LYS A 24 -0.11 6.86 12.79
CA LYS A 24 -0.42 6.12 11.56
C LYS A 24 -0.68 4.64 11.91
N GLY A 25 -1.83 4.34 12.48
CA GLY A 25 -2.22 3.00 12.92
C GLY A 25 -3.42 2.54 12.12
N CYS A 26 -3.19 1.65 11.14
CA CYS A 26 -4.28 0.85 10.57
C CYS A 26 -5.12 0.25 11.71
N PRO A 27 -6.46 0.26 11.58
CA PRO A 27 -7.39 0.00 12.67
C PRO A 27 -7.03 -1.24 13.49
N PRO A 28 -7.26 -1.21 14.81
CA PRO A 28 -6.89 -2.28 15.73
C PRO A 28 -7.55 -3.58 15.27
N GLY A 29 -6.72 -4.47 14.71
CA GLY A 29 -7.13 -5.66 13.98
C GLY A 29 -6.17 -6.02 12.84
N LEU A 30 -5.40 -5.04 12.33
CA LEU A 30 -4.45 -5.23 11.21
C LEU A 30 -2.96 -5.27 11.63
N ALA A 31 -2.67 -5.20 12.92
CA ALA A 31 -1.33 -4.85 13.45
C ALA A 31 -0.31 -6.00 13.52
N LYS A 32 -0.61 -7.21 13.01
CA LYS A 32 0.27 -8.40 13.18
C LYS A 32 0.61 -9.18 11.93
N LYS A 33 0.27 -8.68 10.73
CA LYS A 33 0.79 -9.25 9.48
C LYS A 33 1.53 -8.16 8.73
N SER A 34 2.85 -8.31 8.70
CA SER A 34 3.82 -7.53 7.94
C SER A 34 3.66 -7.68 6.42
N VAL A 35 2.42 -7.69 5.92
CA VAL A 35 2.09 -7.77 4.51
C VAL A 35 1.34 -6.49 4.17
N PRO A 36 1.86 -5.62 3.29
CA PRO A 36 1.16 -4.40 2.91
C PRO A 36 -0.18 -4.77 2.27
N CYS A 37 -1.26 -4.50 3.01
CA CYS A 37 -2.64 -4.35 2.57
C CYS A 37 -3.07 -5.20 1.38
N VAL A 38 -2.92 -6.53 1.48
CA VAL A 38 -3.58 -7.47 0.56
C VAL A 38 -5.00 -7.70 1.09
N PRO A 39 -6.06 -7.43 0.31
CA PRO A 39 -7.44 -7.60 0.76
C PRO A 39 -7.70 -9.05 1.23
N PRO A 40 -8.35 -9.24 2.40
CA PRO A 40 -8.64 -10.57 2.93
C PRO A 40 -9.59 -11.30 1.98
N GLY A 41 -9.07 -12.34 1.32
CA GLY A 41 -9.70 -13.03 0.20
C GLY A 41 -8.68 -13.43 -0.88
N GLN A 42 -7.61 -12.65 -1.02
CA GLN A 42 -6.46 -12.94 -1.89
C GLN A 42 -5.26 -13.55 -1.14
N ALA A 43 -5.27 -13.50 0.20
CA ALA A 43 -4.20 -13.93 1.09
C ALA A 43 -3.80 -15.43 1.03
N GLY A 44 -4.38 -16.20 0.11
CA GLY A 44 -4.00 -17.60 -0.14
C GLY A 44 -4.14 -18.08 -1.59
N LYS A 45 -4.50 -17.19 -2.54
CA LYS A 45 -4.64 -17.53 -3.97
C LYS A 45 -3.92 -16.56 -4.91
N GLY A 46 -3.38 -15.47 -4.37
CA GLY A 46 -2.64 -14.48 -5.15
C GLY A 46 -1.16 -14.81 -5.29
N TRP A 47 -0.51 -14.09 -6.20
CA TRP A 47 0.94 -14.06 -6.32
C TRP A 47 1.56 -13.23 -5.19
N HIS A 48 2.67 -13.69 -4.64
CA HIS A 48 3.44 -12.97 -3.63
C HIS A 48 4.85 -12.69 -4.12
N ARG A 49 5.49 -11.70 -3.49
CA ARG A 49 6.91 -11.46 -3.71
C ARG A 49 7.72 -12.67 -3.23
N GLY A 50 8.65 -13.12 -4.06
CA GLY A 50 9.47 -14.32 -3.81
C GLY A 50 8.87 -15.60 -4.38
N ASP A 51 7.62 -15.58 -4.85
CA ASP A 51 7.05 -16.72 -5.57
C ASP A 51 7.73 -16.87 -6.94
N TYR A 52 7.78 -18.10 -7.44
CA TYR A 52 8.31 -18.41 -8.76
C TYR A 52 7.16 -18.60 -9.76
N VAL A 53 7.24 -17.97 -10.93
CA VAL A 53 6.18 -18.06 -11.94
C VAL A 53 6.07 -19.47 -12.54
N GLY A 54 7.17 -20.24 -12.55
CA GLY A 54 7.16 -21.62 -13.03
C GLY A 54 6.91 -21.76 -14.53
N ASP A 55 6.37 -22.93 -14.90
CA ASP A 55 5.96 -23.28 -16.27
C ASP A 55 4.55 -22.78 -16.63
N ARG A 56 4.03 -21.80 -15.88
CA ARG A 56 2.68 -21.28 -16.13
C ARG A 56 2.66 -20.47 -17.42
N ASP A 57 1.50 -20.44 -18.06
CA ASP A 57 1.32 -19.58 -19.23
C ASP A 57 1.39 -18.12 -18.81
N TYR A 58 2.32 -17.38 -19.40
CA TYR A 58 2.57 -15.99 -19.10
C TYR A 58 2.69 -15.18 -20.38
N HIS A 59 2.22 -13.93 -20.33
CA HIS A 59 2.44 -12.97 -21.40
C HIS A 59 3.50 -11.95 -20.99
N ARG A 60 4.61 -11.90 -21.73
CA ARG A 60 5.67 -10.90 -21.48
C ARG A 60 5.32 -9.56 -22.09
N ILE A 61 5.26 -8.51 -21.26
CA ILE A 61 5.10 -7.14 -21.73
C ILE A 61 6.46 -6.61 -22.19
N ARG A 62 6.65 -6.47 -23.51
CA ARG A 62 7.89 -5.90 -24.09
C ARG A 62 7.83 -4.38 -24.21
N HIS A 63 6.66 -3.84 -24.53
CA HIS A 63 6.41 -2.40 -24.71
C HIS A 63 5.67 -1.85 -23.49
N HIS A 64 6.39 -1.70 -22.38
CA HIS A 64 5.84 -1.23 -21.09
C HIS A 64 5.28 0.20 -21.19
N ASP A 65 5.90 1.01 -22.04
CA ASP A 65 5.55 2.40 -22.37
C ASP A 65 4.12 2.55 -22.88
N ARG A 66 3.63 1.61 -23.69
CA ARG A 66 2.26 1.64 -24.24
C ARG A 66 1.19 1.48 -23.17
N TYR A 67 1.55 0.94 -22.01
CA TYR A 67 0.65 0.71 -20.88
C TYR A 67 0.88 1.72 -19.75
N GLY A 68 1.70 2.75 -19.98
CA GLY A 68 2.06 3.74 -18.95
C GLY A 68 2.79 3.13 -17.75
N LEU A 69 3.39 1.95 -17.91
CA LEU A 69 4.21 1.34 -16.88
C LEU A 69 5.58 2.05 -16.87
N PRO A 70 6.23 2.21 -15.70
CA PRO A 70 7.57 2.77 -15.65
C PRO A 70 8.60 1.78 -16.22
N PRO A 71 9.77 2.26 -16.65
CA PRO A 71 10.87 1.36 -17.00
C PRO A 71 11.34 0.59 -15.75
N LEU A 72 11.71 -0.67 -15.96
CA LEU A 72 12.26 -1.54 -14.91
C LEU A 72 13.79 -1.46 -14.86
N GLY A 73 14.36 -1.93 -13.75
CA GLY A 73 15.80 -2.11 -13.63
C GLY A 73 16.36 -3.18 -14.58
N PRO A 74 17.69 -3.26 -14.75
CA PRO A 74 18.31 -4.33 -15.51
C PRO A 74 17.95 -5.70 -14.92
N GLY A 75 17.79 -6.70 -15.78
CA GLY A 75 17.41 -8.06 -15.38
C GLY A 75 15.97 -8.21 -14.90
N GLN A 76 15.12 -7.18 -15.00
CA GLN A 76 13.71 -7.28 -14.59
C GLN A 76 12.77 -7.26 -15.79
N ARG A 77 11.66 -7.99 -15.69
CA ARG A 77 10.65 -8.11 -16.76
C ARG A 77 9.23 -8.02 -16.20
N TYR A 78 8.35 -7.44 -17.00
CA TYR A 78 6.92 -7.47 -16.77
C TYR A 78 6.31 -8.74 -17.37
N LEU A 79 5.57 -9.48 -16.55
CA LEU A 79 4.78 -10.63 -16.95
C LEU A 79 3.31 -10.41 -16.57
N ILE A 80 2.41 -10.92 -17.40
CA ILE A 80 0.99 -11.06 -17.07
C ILE A 80 0.72 -12.53 -16.85
N VAL A 81 0.28 -12.88 -15.65
CA VAL A 81 -0.07 -14.26 -15.27
C VAL A 81 -1.41 -14.24 -14.56
N ASP A 82 -2.37 -15.02 -15.07
CA ASP A 82 -3.78 -15.02 -14.59
C ASP A 82 -4.38 -13.61 -14.47
N GLY A 83 -4.08 -12.72 -15.42
CA GLY A 83 -4.56 -11.33 -15.38
C GLY A 83 -3.89 -10.47 -14.30
N THR A 84 -2.74 -10.88 -13.75
CA THR A 84 -1.96 -10.09 -12.80
C THR A 84 -0.65 -9.65 -13.41
N ILE A 85 -0.34 -8.35 -13.31
CA ILE A 85 0.96 -7.82 -13.73
C ILE A 85 1.97 -8.05 -12.61
N LEU A 86 3.00 -8.82 -12.94
CA LEU A 86 4.11 -9.19 -12.08
C LEU A 86 5.40 -8.60 -12.63
N VAL A 87 6.27 -8.13 -11.74
CA VAL A 87 7.67 -7.86 -12.03
C VAL A 87 8.46 -9.06 -11.57
N VAL A 88 9.20 -9.67 -12.49
CA VAL A 88 10.07 -10.81 -12.19
C VAL A 88 11.52 -10.49 -12.50
N ASP A 89 12.39 -11.24 -11.85
CA ASP A 89 13.77 -11.41 -12.27
C ASP A 89 13.83 -12.25 -13.56
N GLU A 90 14.62 -11.84 -14.54
CA GLU A 90 14.68 -12.45 -15.87
C GLU A 90 15.36 -13.83 -15.87
N ASP A 91 16.36 -14.00 -15.01
CA ASP A 91 17.16 -15.23 -14.96
C ASP A 91 16.40 -16.32 -14.19
N THR A 92 15.74 -15.92 -13.09
CA THR A 92 15.12 -16.86 -12.15
C THR A 92 13.61 -16.86 -12.18
N TYR A 93 12.94 -15.98 -12.95
CA TYR A 93 11.46 -15.81 -12.97
C TYR A 93 10.82 -15.69 -11.57
N THR A 94 11.61 -15.22 -10.59
CA THR A 94 11.15 -14.97 -9.23
C THR A 94 10.47 -13.61 -9.18
N ILE A 95 9.31 -13.55 -8.52
CA ILE A 95 8.51 -12.34 -8.42
C ILE A 95 9.21 -11.36 -7.48
N VAL A 96 9.67 -10.25 -8.06
CA VAL A 96 10.25 -9.13 -7.33
C VAL A 96 9.15 -8.22 -6.79
N THR A 97 8.08 -8.00 -7.56
CA THR A 97 6.99 -7.11 -7.17
C THR A 97 5.68 -7.53 -7.84
N VAL A 98 4.61 -7.49 -7.07
CA VAL A 98 3.25 -7.69 -7.56
C VAL A 98 2.62 -6.31 -7.68
N LEU A 99 2.26 -5.88 -8.89
CA LEU A 99 1.74 -4.52 -9.11
C LEU A 99 0.23 -4.45 -8.90
N ARG A 100 -0.53 -5.15 -9.74
CA ARG A 100 -2.00 -5.15 -9.68
C ARG A 100 -2.56 -6.30 -10.51
N ALA A 101 -3.63 -6.90 -10.01
CA ALA A 101 -4.55 -7.64 -10.87
C ALA A 101 -5.19 -6.63 -11.83
N VAL A 102 -4.98 -6.80 -13.13
CA VAL A 102 -5.76 -6.14 -14.16
C VAL A 102 -7.06 -6.94 -14.34
N SER A 103 -7.93 -6.88 -13.32
CA SER A 103 -9.33 -7.26 -13.50
C SER A 103 -10.02 -6.11 -14.23
N ALA A 104 -9.79 -6.01 -15.54
CA ALA A 104 -10.75 -5.34 -16.39
C ALA A 104 -12.02 -6.18 -16.29
N ILE A 105 -13.04 -5.60 -15.66
CA ILE A 105 -14.46 -5.94 -15.72
C ILE A 105 -14.74 -6.97 -16.82
N LEU A 106 -14.81 -8.25 -16.45
CA LEU A 106 -15.61 -9.20 -17.22
C LEU A 106 -17.03 -8.98 -16.73
N ASP A 107 -17.83 -8.30 -17.57
CA ASP A 107 -19.28 -8.39 -17.55
C ASP A 107 -19.70 -9.82 -17.95
#